data_AF-A0A356ES14-F1
#
_entry.id   AF-A0A356ES14-F1
#
_cell.length_a   1.000
_cell.length_b   1.000
_cell.length_c   1.000
_cell.angle_alpha   90.00
_cell.angle_beta   90.00
_cell.angle_gamma   90.00
#
_symmetry.space_group_name_H-M   'P 1'
#
loop_
_entity.id
_entity.type
_entity.pdbx_description
1 polymer ?
#
loop_
_entity_poly.entity_id
_entity_poly.type
_entity_poly.pdbx_seq_one_letter_code
_entity_poly.pdbx_strand_id
1 'polypeptide(L)'
;MQLDRTRIVIRERSFGEVLDLALCVTRRYFGPLVVTLSVGIAPMILLNAYLLSGMIDEGPETTISPGYLLMLPLFILWEIPLATAPATLYLGQAVFLQRPSGRRIAGDLARSLPQLFLYQVLLRAVLVWPIVTWILLFGQYAYLNEVILLERNPLRQRSPGKPSTQRRCRTLLAGAVGDMWVRA
;
A
#
# COMPACT_ATOMS: atom_id res chain seq x y z
N MET A 1 10.08 35.76 17.26
CA MET A 1 9.20 34.57 17.24
C MET A 1 9.28 33.93 18.62
N GLN A 2 8.20 33.93 19.40
CA GLN A 2 8.14 33.31 20.74
C GLN A 2 7.74 31.83 20.60
N LEU A 3 8.65 30.91 20.89
CA LEU A 3 8.47 29.45 20.74
C LEU A 3 7.73 28.79 21.93
N ASP A 4 7.40 29.55 22.98
CA ASP A 4 6.84 29.02 24.25
C ASP A 4 5.32 28.81 24.27
N ARG A 5 4.60 29.07 23.16
CA ARG A 5 3.13 29.01 23.12
C ARG A 5 2.52 28.01 22.14
N THR A 6 3.29 27.11 21.55
CA THR A 6 2.74 26.03 20.72
C THR A 6 2.51 24.78 21.57
N ARG A 7 1.55 24.82 22.51
CA ARG A 7 1.00 23.57 23.05
C ARG A 7 0.27 22.87 21.90
N ILE A 8 0.91 21.90 21.28
CA ILE A 8 0.26 21.00 20.34
C ILE A 8 -0.73 20.18 21.15
N VAL A 9 -1.99 20.65 21.21
CA VAL A 9 -3.09 19.89 21.79
C VAL A 9 -3.37 18.75 20.82
N ILE A 10 -2.91 17.56 21.17
CA ILE A 10 -3.24 16.33 20.46
C ILE A 10 -4.69 16.00 20.84
N ARG A 11 -5.65 16.47 20.03
CA ARG A 11 -7.06 16.08 20.12
C ARG A 11 -7.23 14.77 19.36
N GLU A 12 -7.91 13.82 19.98
CA GLU A 12 -8.34 12.60 19.29
C GLU A 12 -9.33 12.97 18.18
N ARG A 13 -9.04 12.51 16.96
CA ARG A 13 -9.87 12.78 15.77
C ARG A 13 -10.91 11.67 15.63
N SER A 14 -12.16 12.03 15.39
CA SER A 14 -13.19 11.05 15.01
C SER A 14 -12.94 10.55 13.60
N PHE A 15 -13.47 9.36 13.27
CA PHE A 15 -13.35 8.79 11.93
C PHE A 15 -13.84 9.74 10.83
N GLY A 16 -14.96 10.44 11.08
CA GLY A 16 -15.50 11.43 10.13
C GLY A 16 -14.57 12.62 9.90
N GLU A 17 -13.91 13.13 10.95
CA GLU A 17 -12.90 14.19 10.80
C GLU A 17 -11.67 13.71 10.00
N VAL A 18 -11.26 12.44 10.18
CA VAL A 18 -10.16 11.84 9.41
C VAL A 18 -10.55 11.64 7.95
N LEU A 19 -11.78 11.20 7.68
CA LEU A 19 -12.30 11.02 6.32
C LEU A 19 -12.40 12.36 5.58
N ASP A 20 -12.94 13.39 6.22
CA ASP A 20 -13.02 14.74 5.63
C ASP A 20 -11.63 15.30 5.31
N LEU A 21 -10.68 15.14 6.23
CA LEU A 21 -9.29 15.52 6.00
C LEU A 21 -8.67 14.73 4.82
N ALA A 22 -8.94 13.42 4.75
CA ALA A 22 -8.45 12.57 3.66
C ALA A 22 -9.03 13.00 2.30
N LEU A 23 -10.30 13.40 2.24
CA LEU A 23 -10.93 13.95 1.04
C LEU A 23 -10.31 15.30 0.64
N CYS A 24 -10.07 16.19 1.60
CA CYS A 24 -9.39 17.46 1.36
C CYS A 24 -7.98 17.26 0.79
N VAL A 25 -7.21 16.34 1.37
CA VAL A 25 -5.87 15.97 0.90
C VAL A 25 -5.93 15.37 -0.50
N THR A 26 -6.87 14.44 -0.75
CA THR A 26 -7.07 13.82 -2.06
C THR A 26 -7.38 14.86 -3.12
N ARG A 27 -8.29 15.80 -2.84
CA ARG A 27 -8.62 16.90 -3.75
C ARG A 27 -7.44 17.83 -4.01
N ARG A 28 -6.66 18.16 -2.97
CA ARG A 28 -5.48 19.03 -3.08
C ARG A 28 -4.37 18.41 -3.92
N TYR A 29 -4.17 17.10 -3.82
CA TYR A 29 -3.07 16.38 -4.45
C TYR A 29 -3.51 15.45 -5.59
N PHE A 30 -4.72 15.63 -6.13
CA PHE A 30 -5.30 14.74 -7.13
C PHE A 30 -4.41 14.55 -8.36
N GLY A 31 -3.90 15.64 -8.95
CA GLY A 31 -3.05 15.58 -10.15
C GLY A 31 -1.76 14.77 -9.91
N PRO A 32 -0.94 15.14 -8.92
CA PRO A 32 0.25 14.35 -8.57
C PRO A 32 -0.06 12.89 -8.19
N LEU A 33 -1.18 12.64 -7.50
CA LEU A 33 -1.62 11.28 -7.17
C LEU A 33 -1.88 10.46 -8.43
N VAL A 34 -2.62 11.00 -9.39
CA VAL A 34 -2.87 10.34 -10.69
C VAL A 34 -1.55 10.02 -11.39
N VAL A 35 -0.62 10.97 -11.47
CA VAL A 35 0.69 10.73 -12.10
C VAL A 35 1.45 9.60 -11.40
N THR A 36 1.53 9.63 -10.07
CA THR A 36 2.24 8.59 -9.32
C THR A 36 1.57 7.22 -9.40
N LEU A 37 0.24 7.16 -9.45
CA LEU A 37 -0.51 5.94 -9.70
C LEU A 37 -0.23 5.42 -11.12
N SER A 38 -0.27 6.28 -12.14
CA SER A 38 0.05 5.88 -13.51
C SER A 38 1.46 5.29 -13.62
N VAL A 39 2.45 5.88 -12.93
CA VAL A 39 3.82 5.35 -12.87
C VAL A 39 3.87 3.95 -12.26
N GLY A 40 3.06 3.67 -11.24
CA GLY A 40 2.98 2.34 -10.63
C GLY A 40 2.16 1.34 -11.45
N ILE A 41 1.10 1.77 -12.12
CA ILE A 41 0.20 0.95 -12.93
C ILE A 41 0.83 0.56 -14.27
N ALA A 42 1.54 1.49 -14.92
CA ALA A 42 2.16 1.25 -16.23
C ALA A 42 3.01 -0.05 -16.31
N PRO A 43 3.93 -0.34 -15.37
CA PRO A 43 4.68 -1.58 -15.41
C PRO A 43 3.80 -2.82 -15.19
N MET A 44 2.72 -2.71 -14.42
CA MET A 44 1.78 -3.82 -14.19
C MET A 44 0.96 -4.12 -15.45
N ILE A 45 0.56 -3.09 -16.20
CA ILE A 45 -0.10 -3.27 -17.51
C ILE A 45 0.81 -4.04 -18.46
N LEU A 46 2.08 -3.65 -18.56
CA LEU A 46 3.05 -4.34 -19.42
C LEU A 46 3.27 -5.78 -18.98
N LEU A 47 3.35 -6.03 -17.67
CA LEU A 47 3.50 -7.36 -17.10
C LEU A 47 2.27 -8.24 -17.42
N ASN A 48 1.07 -7.73 -17.18
CA ASN A 48 -0.18 -8.43 -17.49
C ASN A 48 -0.32 -8.72 -18.99
N ALA A 49 -0.02 -7.75 -19.84
CA ALA A 49 -0.04 -7.94 -21.29
C ALA A 49 0.90 -9.07 -21.73
N TYR A 50 2.09 -9.15 -21.13
CA TYR A 50 3.05 -10.22 -21.40
C TYR A 50 2.62 -11.58 -20.83
N LEU A 51 2.11 -11.63 -19.60
CA LEU A 51 1.73 -12.89 -18.95
C LEU A 51 0.42 -13.49 -19.47
N LEU A 52 -0.51 -12.64 -19.94
CA LEU A 52 -1.84 -13.05 -20.41
C LEU A 52 -1.93 -13.19 -21.92
N SER A 53 -0.90 -12.81 -22.70
CA SER A 53 -0.96 -12.83 -24.17
C SER A 53 -1.26 -14.20 -24.77
N GLY A 54 -0.94 -15.29 -24.07
CA GLY A 54 -1.22 -16.66 -24.51
C GLY A 54 -2.53 -17.27 -24.00
N MET A 55 -3.32 -16.51 -23.22
CA MET A 55 -4.55 -17.00 -22.59
C MET A 55 -5.83 -16.48 -23.25
N ILE A 56 -5.70 -15.59 -24.22
CA ILE A 56 -6.78 -15.02 -25.02
C ILE A 56 -6.62 -15.60 -26.42
N ASP A 57 -7.56 -16.43 -26.85
CA ASP A 57 -7.57 -16.98 -28.21
C ASP A 57 -8.39 -16.05 -29.10
N GLU A 58 -7.71 -15.30 -29.98
CA GLU A 58 -8.31 -14.31 -30.88
C GLU A 58 -8.93 -14.97 -32.12
N GLY A 59 -9.84 -15.92 -31.89
CA GLY A 59 -10.67 -16.53 -32.92
C GLY A 59 -11.94 -15.72 -33.24
N PRO A 60 -12.76 -16.17 -34.23
CA PRO A 60 -14.03 -15.52 -34.57
C PRO A 60 -15.04 -15.54 -33.41
N GLU A 61 -14.91 -16.48 -32.48
CA GLU A 61 -15.57 -16.45 -31.17
C GLU A 61 -14.49 -16.29 -30.10
N THR A 62 -14.48 -15.12 -29.44
CA THR A 62 -13.53 -14.84 -28.35
C THR A 62 -13.82 -15.78 -27.19
N THR A 63 -13.00 -16.81 -27.05
CA THR A 63 -13.18 -17.83 -26.01
C THR A 63 -12.26 -17.50 -24.85
N ILE A 64 -12.85 -17.07 -23.72
CA ILE A 64 -12.09 -16.78 -22.50
C ILE A 64 -11.79 -18.10 -21.80
N SER A 65 -10.50 -18.44 -21.68
CA SER A 65 -10.08 -19.62 -20.93
C SER A 65 -10.50 -19.50 -19.44
N PRO A 66 -11.02 -20.56 -18.80
CA PRO A 66 -11.25 -20.58 -17.36
C PRO A 66 -10.01 -20.21 -16.53
N GLY A 67 -8.81 -20.51 -17.06
CA GLY A 67 -7.54 -20.12 -16.46
C GLY A 67 -7.34 -18.60 -16.41
N TYR A 68 -7.81 -17.88 -17.43
CA TYR A 68 -7.78 -16.41 -17.47
C TYR A 68 -8.62 -15.80 -16.35
N LEU A 69 -9.84 -16.31 -16.15
CA LEU A 69 -10.75 -15.85 -15.08
C LEU A 69 -10.19 -16.09 -13.67
N LEU A 70 -9.37 -17.14 -13.50
CA LEU A 70 -8.72 -17.45 -12.23
C LEU A 70 -7.43 -16.65 -12.02
N MET A 71 -6.62 -16.43 -13.06
CA MET A 71 -5.37 -15.68 -12.96
C MET A 71 -5.58 -14.16 -12.81
N LEU A 72 -6.64 -13.61 -13.40
CA LEU A 72 -6.90 -12.17 -13.37
C LEU A 72 -7.08 -11.59 -11.94
N PRO A 73 -7.94 -12.13 -11.05
CA PRO A 73 -8.03 -11.65 -9.67
C PRO A 73 -6.74 -11.91 -8.88
N LEU A 74 -6.02 -13.00 -9.19
CA LEU A 74 -4.74 -13.30 -8.57
C LEU A 74 -3.69 -12.22 -8.88
N PHE A 75 -3.57 -11.82 -10.15
CA PHE A 75 -2.67 -10.74 -10.56
C PHE A 75 -3.09 -9.41 -9.97
N ILE A 76 -4.38 -9.04 -10.04
CA ILE A 76 -4.88 -7.80 -9.41
C ILE A 76 -4.47 -7.72 -7.94
N LEU A 77 -4.72 -8.79 -7.16
CA LEU A 77 -4.38 -8.81 -5.74
C LEU A 77 -2.88 -8.67 -5.51
N TRP A 78 -2.06 -9.33 -6.34
CA TRP A 78 -0.60 -9.28 -6.21
C TRP A 78 -0.02 -7.91 -6.60
N GLU A 79 -0.58 -7.28 -7.63
CA GLU A 79 -0.08 -6.05 -8.22
C GLU A 79 -0.54 -4.79 -7.50
N ILE A 80 -1.75 -4.75 -6.94
CA ILE A 80 -2.30 -3.57 -6.22
C ILE A 80 -1.29 -2.92 -5.25
N PRO A 81 -0.65 -3.65 -4.30
CA PRO A 81 0.27 -3.02 -3.36
C PRO A 81 1.53 -2.47 -4.05
N LEU A 82 1.97 -3.07 -5.15
CA LEU A 82 3.12 -2.60 -5.90
C LEU A 82 2.75 -1.38 -6.77
N ALA A 83 1.59 -1.42 -7.43
CA ALA A 83 1.04 -0.33 -8.24
C ALA A 83 0.75 0.93 -7.42
N THR A 84 0.34 0.77 -6.16
CA THR A 84 0.03 1.90 -5.26
C THR A 84 1.26 2.44 -4.53
N ALA A 85 2.38 1.70 -4.49
CA ALA A 85 3.57 2.08 -3.74
C ALA A 85 4.12 3.49 -4.07
N PRO A 86 4.21 3.93 -5.35
CA PRO A 86 4.67 5.28 -5.68
C PRO A 86 3.74 6.36 -5.14
N ALA A 87 2.42 6.13 -5.18
CA ALA A 87 1.42 7.06 -4.66
C ALA A 87 1.51 7.18 -3.13
N THR A 88 1.69 6.05 -2.43
CA THR A 88 1.91 6.03 -0.97
C THR A 88 3.15 6.81 -0.59
N LEU A 89 4.27 6.61 -1.30
CA LEU A 89 5.51 7.37 -1.06
C LEU A 89 5.35 8.87 -1.33
N TYR A 90 4.68 9.23 -2.43
CA TYR A 90 4.40 10.63 -2.73
C TYR A 90 3.57 11.28 -1.63
N LEU A 91 2.49 10.63 -1.18
CA LEU A 91 1.62 11.15 -0.14
C LEU A 91 2.38 11.31 1.18
N GLY A 92 3.20 10.32 1.55
CA GLY A 92 4.08 10.40 2.71
C GLY A 92 5.03 11.61 2.63
N GLN A 93 5.67 11.84 1.49
CA GLN A 93 6.52 13.03 1.32
C GLN A 93 5.70 14.33 1.33
N ALA A 94 4.54 14.38 0.70
CA ALA A 94 3.71 15.58 0.63
C ALA A 94 3.11 15.99 1.99
N VAL A 95 2.85 15.01 2.86
CA VAL A 95 2.31 15.24 4.21
C VAL A 95 3.42 15.53 5.23
N PHE A 96 4.55 14.83 5.15
CA PHE A 96 5.62 14.94 6.17
C PHE A 96 6.78 15.85 5.79
N LEU A 97 7.00 16.16 4.50
CA LEU A 97 8.10 17.00 4.02
C LEU A 97 7.60 18.27 3.34
N GLN A 98 8.37 19.35 3.46
CA GLN A 98 8.02 20.66 2.89
C GLN A 98 8.13 20.72 1.35
N ARG A 99 8.89 19.81 0.72
CA ARG A 99 9.04 19.74 -0.75
C ARG A 99 9.13 18.29 -1.24
N PRO A 100 8.11 17.77 -1.96
CA PRO A 100 8.18 16.44 -2.55
C PRO A 100 9.24 16.43 -3.66
N SER A 101 10.05 15.37 -3.74
CA SER A 101 11.09 15.25 -4.77
C SER A 101 11.06 13.87 -5.44
N GLY A 102 10.81 13.85 -6.75
CA GLY A 102 10.67 12.61 -7.51
C GLY A 102 11.89 11.69 -7.43
N ARG A 103 13.10 12.26 -7.45
CA ARG A 103 14.36 11.51 -7.28
C ARG A 103 14.43 10.77 -5.94
N ARG A 104 13.94 11.41 -4.87
CA ARG A 104 13.92 10.80 -3.54
C ARG A 104 12.86 9.70 -3.48
N ILE A 105 11.68 9.92 -4.07
CA ILE A 105 10.64 8.88 -4.18
C ILE A 105 11.18 7.64 -4.89
N ALA A 106 11.84 7.81 -6.05
CA ALA A 106 12.42 6.71 -6.79
C ALA A 106 13.53 5.98 -6.01
N GLY A 107 14.42 6.72 -5.34
CA GLY A 107 15.45 6.14 -4.49
C GLY A 107 14.90 5.41 -3.26
N ASP A 108 13.83 5.93 -2.67
CA ASP A 108 13.14 5.31 -1.54
C ASP A 108 12.40 4.04 -1.98
N LEU A 109 11.71 4.08 -3.12
CA LEU A 109 11.07 2.92 -3.73
C LEU A 109 12.11 1.82 -4.01
N ALA A 110 13.24 2.18 -4.64
CA ALA A 110 14.29 1.23 -4.98
C ALA A 110 14.91 0.54 -3.74
N ARG A 111 15.03 1.26 -2.63
CA ARG A 111 15.51 0.68 -1.36
C ARG A 111 14.48 -0.22 -0.69
N SER A 112 13.19 0.07 -0.87
CA SER A 112 12.10 -0.73 -0.30
C SER A 112 11.67 -1.89 -1.19
N LEU A 113 11.99 -1.88 -2.48
CA LEU A 113 11.70 -2.96 -3.45
C LEU A 113 12.09 -4.37 -2.97
N PRO A 114 13.30 -4.66 -2.47
CA PRO A 114 13.65 -6.01 -2.06
C PRO A 114 12.81 -6.49 -0.87
N GLN A 115 12.45 -5.59 0.04
CA GLN A 115 11.59 -5.90 1.19
C GLN A 115 10.13 -6.07 0.75
N LEU A 116 9.63 -5.23 -0.15
CA LEU A 116 8.31 -5.37 -0.76
C LEU A 116 8.20 -6.69 -1.52
N PHE A 117 9.19 -7.01 -2.35
CA PHE A 117 9.22 -8.24 -3.13
C PHE A 117 9.28 -9.47 -2.21
N LEU A 118 10.11 -9.46 -1.16
CA LEU A 118 10.16 -10.56 -0.20
C LEU A 118 8.80 -10.77 0.48
N TYR A 119 8.15 -9.72 0.97
CA TYR A 119 6.84 -9.85 1.61
C TYR A 119 5.72 -10.15 0.62
N GLN A 120 5.73 -9.55 -0.57
CA GLN A 120 4.71 -9.80 -1.58
C GLN A 120 4.84 -11.19 -2.20
N VAL A 121 6.04 -11.66 -2.48
CA VAL A 121 6.25 -12.98 -3.10
C VAL A 121 6.22 -14.07 -2.03
N LEU A 122 7.04 -14.00 -0.98
CA LEU A 122 7.13 -15.10 -0.01
C LEU A 122 5.87 -15.22 0.84
N LEU A 123 5.37 -14.10 1.37
CA LEU A 123 4.21 -14.14 2.26
C LEU A 123 2.92 -14.36 1.47
N ARG A 124 2.72 -13.65 0.34
CA ARG A 124 1.47 -13.82 -0.42
C ARG A 124 1.46 -15.07 -1.28
N ALA A 125 2.54 -15.51 -1.93
CA ALA A 125 2.48 -16.75 -2.73
C ALA A 125 2.13 -17.98 -1.86
N VAL A 126 2.61 -18.02 -0.61
CA VAL A 126 2.28 -19.11 0.34
C VAL A 126 0.83 -18.98 0.86
N LEU A 127 0.36 -17.76 1.13
CA LEU A 127 -0.96 -17.52 1.71
C LEU A 127 -2.09 -17.38 0.68
N VAL A 128 -1.79 -17.31 -0.61
CA VAL A 128 -2.82 -17.16 -1.66
C VAL A 128 -3.49 -18.48 -2.02
N TRP A 129 -2.92 -19.62 -1.63
CA TRP A 129 -3.42 -20.94 -2.03
C TRP A 129 -4.84 -21.27 -1.47
N PRO A 130 -5.21 -20.90 -0.22
CA PRO A 130 -6.61 -20.91 0.20
C PRO A 130 -7.32 -19.55 0.03
N ILE A 131 -8.58 -19.56 -0.42
CA ILE A 131 -9.47 -18.38 -0.44
C ILE A 131 -9.66 -17.81 0.99
N VAL A 132 -9.64 -18.65 2.02
CA VAL A 132 -9.80 -18.25 3.44
C VAL A 132 -8.68 -17.33 3.91
N THR A 133 -7.45 -17.58 3.46
CA THR A 133 -6.31 -16.73 3.79
C THR A 133 -6.34 -15.40 3.05
N TRP A 134 -7.19 -15.20 2.03
CA TRP A 134 -7.37 -13.91 1.37
C TRP A 134 -8.04 -12.88 2.29
N ILE A 135 -9.12 -13.25 2.98
CA ILE A 135 -9.81 -12.37 3.95
C ILE A 135 -8.85 -12.01 5.09
N LEU A 136 -8.13 -13.02 5.59
CA LEU A 136 -7.14 -12.83 6.66
C LEU A 136 -5.95 -11.97 6.21
N LEU A 137 -5.47 -12.11 4.97
CA LEU A 137 -4.39 -11.31 4.43
C LEU A 137 -4.80 -9.84 4.31
N PHE A 138 -6.00 -9.59 3.79
CA PHE A 138 -6.51 -8.23 3.61
C PHE A 138 -6.75 -7.56 4.96
N GLY A 139 -7.27 -8.28 5.96
CA GLY A 139 -7.43 -7.76 7.32
C GLY A 139 -6.10 -7.58 8.07
N GLN A 140 -5.25 -8.60 8.12
CA GLN A 140 -4.06 -8.59 8.98
C GLN A 140 -2.87 -7.78 8.43
N TYR A 141 -2.79 -7.64 7.11
CA TYR A 141 -1.65 -7.02 6.43
C TYR A 141 -2.04 -5.80 5.58
N ALA A 142 -3.22 -5.21 5.83
CA ALA A 142 -3.68 -3.98 5.16
C ALA A 142 -2.61 -2.88 5.18
N TYR A 143 -2.00 -2.64 6.34
CA TYR A 143 -1.02 -1.57 6.56
C TYR A 143 0.44 -1.95 6.25
N LEU A 144 0.67 -3.14 5.69
CA LEU A 144 2.04 -3.65 5.51
C LEU A 144 2.81 -2.78 4.52
N ASN A 145 2.15 -2.32 3.46
CA ASN A 145 2.75 -1.50 2.42
C ASN A 145 3.22 -0.15 2.99
N GLU A 146 2.36 0.49 3.78
CA GLU A 146 2.59 1.76 4.44
C GLU A 146 3.71 1.64 5.48
N VAL A 147 3.73 0.57 6.28
CA VAL A 147 4.81 0.35 7.27
C VAL A 147 6.17 0.13 6.59
N ILE A 148 6.21 -0.56 5.45
CA ILE A 148 7.46 -0.76 4.69
C ILE A 148 7.91 0.53 4.01
N LEU A 149 6.99 1.24 3.35
CA LEU A 149 7.30 2.41 2.53
C LEU A 149 7.56 3.67 3.37
N LEU A 150 6.70 3.92 4.36
CA LEU A 150 6.71 5.15 5.15
C LEU A 150 7.54 5.00 6.43
N GLU A 151 7.32 3.94 7.21
CA GLU A 151 8.03 3.76 8.48
C GLU A 151 9.42 3.09 8.32
N ARG A 152 9.66 2.40 7.19
CA ARG A 152 10.93 1.73 6.86
C ARG A 152 11.44 0.81 7.98
N ASN A 153 10.53 0.11 8.65
CA ASN A 153 10.88 -0.77 9.75
C ASN A 153 11.69 -1.99 9.26
N PRO A 154 12.71 -2.43 10.01
CA PRO A 154 13.53 -3.58 9.63
C PRO A 154 12.73 -4.88 9.72
N LEU A 155 13.06 -5.84 8.84
CA LEU A 155 12.49 -7.19 8.81
C LEU A 155 12.55 -7.90 10.17
N ARG A 156 13.69 -7.75 10.85
CA ARG A 156 13.95 -8.32 12.17
C ARG A 156 14.37 -7.21 13.10
N GLN A 157 13.87 -7.24 14.35
CA GLN A 157 14.24 -6.26 15.36
C GLN A 157 15.76 -6.32 15.59
N ARG A 158 16.48 -5.29 15.16
CA ARG A 158 17.93 -5.17 15.31
C ARG A 158 18.37 -4.37 16.54
N SER A 159 17.46 -3.59 17.13
CA SER A 159 17.74 -2.75 18.30
C SER A 159 16.53 -2.73 19.26
N PRO A 160 16.74 -2.71 20.59
CA PRO A 160 15.69 -2.35 21.52
C PRO A 160 15.18 -0.95 21.17
N GLY A 161 13.87 -0.81 20.91
CA GLY A 161 13.23 0.46 20.54
C GLY A 161 12.71 0.57 19.10
N LYS A 162 13.09 -0.32 18.16
CA LYS A 162 12.51 -0.36 16.80
C LYS A 162 11.76 -1.68 16.57
N PRO A 163 10.41 -1.69 16.59
CA PRO A 163 9.65 -2.90 16.34
C PRO A 163 9.89 -3.41 14.91
N SER A 164 9.79 -4.73 14.71
CA SER A 164 9.84 -5.31 13.37
C SER A 164 8.59 -4.94 12.56
N THR A 165 8.70 -5.00 11.22
CA THR A 165 7.58 -4.72 10.29
C THR A 165 6.29 -5.46 10.70
N GLN A 166 6.40 -6.74 11.03
CA GLN A 166 5.24 -7.56 11.43
C GLN A 166 4.62 -7.13 12.76
N ARG A 167 5.44 -6.84 13.78
CA ARG A 167 4.95 -6.40 15.10
C ARG A 167 4.22 -5.06 14.97
N ARG A 168 4.80 -4.14 14.21
CA ARG A 168 4.22 -2.82 13.98
C ARG A 168 2.90 -2.86 13.23
N CYS A 169 2.80 -3.66 12.17
CA CYS A 169 1.56 -3.85 11.40
C CYS A 169 0.41 -4.35 12.31
N ARG A 170 0.68 -5.31 13.19
CA ARG A 170 -0.31 -5.83 14.15
C ARG A 170 -0.76 -4.76 15.17
N THR A 171 0.16 -3.92 15.65
CA THR A 171 -0.19 -2.83 16.58
C THR A 171 -1.11 -1.81 15.94
N LEU A 172 -0.86 -1.43 14.69
CA LEU A 172 -1.72 -0.48 13.95
C LEU A 172 -3.12 -1.05 13.72
N LEU A 173 -3.20 -2.32 13.34
CA LEU A 173 -4.48 -2.99 13.13
C LEU A 173 -5.31 -3.09 14.41
N ALA A 174 -4.69 -3.44 15.54
CA ALA A 174 -5.37 -3.52 16.82
C ALA A 174 -5.96 -2.16 17.25
N GLY A 175 -5.25 -1.06 16.97
CA GLY A 175 -5.76 0.29 17.21
C GLY A 175 -6.96 0.64 16.32
N ALA A 176 -6.89 0.31 15.03
CA ALA A 176 -7.96 0.61 14.07
C ALA A 176 -9.29 -0.12 14.38
N VAL A 177 -9.20 -1.39 14.83
CA VAL A 177 -10.40 -2.16 15.24
C VAL A 177 -10.99 -1.60 16.54
N GLY A 178 -10.16 -1.14 17.48
CA GLY A 178 -10.63 -0.52 18.73
C GLY A 178 -11.48 0.73 18.49
N ASP A 179 -11.04 1.61 17.58
CA ASP A 179 -11.74 2.86 17.30
C ASP A 179 -13.08 2.68 16.56
N MET A 180 -13.23 1.63 15.75
CA MET A 180 -14.49 1.34 15.03
C MET A 180 -15.60 0.80 15.92
N TRP A 181 -15.26 0.05 16.98
CA TRP A 181 -16.25 -0.63 17.83
C TRP A 181 -16.53 0.08 19.15
N VAL A 182 -15.60 0.90 19.66
CA VAL A 182 -15.77 1.59 20.95
C VAL A 182 -16.55 2.90 20.83
N ARG A 183 -16.80 3.40 19.62
CA ARG A 183 -17.44 4.71 19.37
C ARG A 183 -18.65 4.70 18.43
N ALA A 184 -19.16 3.52 18.08
CA ALA A 184 -20.44 3.37 17.37
C ALA A 184 -21.59 3.28 18.38
#